data_AF-A0A7R9T713-F1
#
_entry.id   AF-A0A7R9T713-F1
#
_cell.length_a   1.000
_cell.length_b   1.000
_cell.length_c   1.000
_cell.angle_alpha   90.00
_cell.angle_beta   90.00
_cell.angle_gamma   90.00
#
_symmetry.space_group_name_H-M   'P 1'
#
loop_
_entity.id
_entity.type
_entity.pdbx_description
1 polymer ?
#
loop_
_entity_poly.entity_id
_entity_poly.type
_entity_poly.pdbx_seq_one_letter_code
_entity_poly.pdbx_strand_id
1 'polypeptide(L)'
;MDTLCFACPKLARNLMSPASQGKPILEFDYEKILTELDMTWEQFIDVCILCGCDYCDSIKGVGPVKAVSLIKKHGNIETLLQHLDTEKYPVPEDWPYKEARELFKHPDVVNTDGLELKWTAPDEEGIVAFLVGEKQFGEERVRNTLKKLKAAKGKSSQNRLESFFGAVTVKSSTTGKRKEQEKGKGKGGNGLGKKSKGVMKRK
;
A
#
# COMPACT_ATOMS: atom_id res chain seq x y z
N MET A 1 5.57 -11.70 -3.27
CA MET A 1 6.57 -10.75 -3.84
C MET A 1 6.74 -11.03 -5.32
N ASP A 2 6.63 -12.30 -5.73
CA ASP A 2 6.18 -12.78 -7.04
C ASP A 2 5.21 -11.86 -7.80
N THR A 3 4.29 -11.13 -7.13
CA THR A 3 3.42 -10.12 -7.78
C THR A 3 4.19 -9.11 -8.64
N LEU A 4 5.42 -8.73 -8.23
CA LEU A 4 6.29 -7.86 -9.03
C LEU A 4 6.86 -8.56 -10.27
N CYS A 5 7.01 -9.88 -10.24
CA CYS A 5 7.48 -10.67 -11.40
C CYS A 5 6.46 -10.64 -12.54
N PHE A 6 5.16 -10.57 -12.19
CA PHE A 6 4.04 -10.36 -13.12
C PHE A 6 3.90 -8.90 -13.59
N ALA A 7 4.94 -8.07 -13.45
CA ALA A 7 4.94 -6.66 -13.84
C ALA A 7 3.85 -5.80 -13.17
N CYS A 8 3.45 -6.13 -11.93
CA CYS A 8 2.52 -5.31 -11.16
C CYS A 8 3.13 -3.92 -10.91
N PRO A 9 2.54 -2.82 -11.44
CA PRO A 9 3.18 -1.51 -11.39
C PRO A 9 3.48 -0.99 -9.98
N LYS A 10 2.58 -1.31 -9.04
CA LYS A 10 2.66 -0.89 -7.64
C LYS A 10 2.19 -2.01 -6.73
N LEU A 11 3.04 -2.42 -5.80
CA LEU A 11 2.72 -3.41 -4.79
C LEU A 11 2.67 -2.77 -3.40
N ALA A 12 1.51 -2.80 -2.75
CA ALA A 12 1.37 -2.41 -1.35
C ALA A 12 1.52 -3.64 -0.43
N ARG A 13 2.38 -3.54 0.58
CA ARG A 13 2.55 -4.55 1.64
C ARG A 13 2.14 -4.01 3.00
N ASN A 14 1.79 -4.95 3.89
CA ASN A 14 1.31 -4.71 5.25
C ASN A 14 -0.06 -4.02 5.35
N LEU A 15 -0.82 -3.90 4.25
CA LEU A 15 -2.16 -3.30 4.27
C LEU A 15 -3.14 -4.06 5.17
N MET A 16 -3.03 -5.39 5.20
CA MET A 16 -3.87 -6.27 6.03
C MET A 16 -3.25 -6.59 7.39
N SER A 17 -2.07 -6.05 7.70
CA SER A 17 -1.42 -6.28 8.99
C SER A 17 -2.23 -5.62 10.10
N PRO A 18 -2.46 -6.29 11.24
CA PRO A 18 -3.15 -5.68 12.37
C PRO A 18 -2.43 -4.41 12.83
N ALA A 19 -3.20 -3.36 13.13
CA ALA A 19 -2.65 -2.09 13.62
C ALA A 19 -1.77 -2.27 14.89
N SER A 20 -2.05 -3.30 15.70
CA SER A 20 -1.25 -3.65 16.88
C SER A 20 0.19 -4.05 16.57
N GLN A 21 0.50 -4.49 15.34
CA GLN A 21 1.86 -4.81 14.94
C GLN A 21 2.70 -3.57 14.60
N GLY A 22 2.07 -2.39 14.45
CA GLY A 22 2.78 -1.14 14.15
C GLY A 22 3.59 -1.15 12.85
N LYS A 23 3.34 -2.11 11.95
CA LYS A 23 4.08 -2.22 10.69
C LYS A 23 3.64 -1.11 9.73
N PRO A 24 4.56 -0.30 9.20
CA PRO A 24 4.21 0.68 8.18
C PRO A 24 3.73 -0.03 6.91
N ILE A 25 2.81 0.62 6.20
CA ILE A 25 2.45 0.23 4.83
C ILE A 25 3.67 0.52 3.96
N LEU A 26 4.10 -0.47 3.19
CA LEU A 26 5.22 -0.33 2.25
C LEU A 26 4.66 -0.33 0.83
N GLU A 27 5.11 0.61 0.00
CA GLU A 27 4.82 0.64 -1.44
C GLU A 27 6.10 0.29 -2.19
N PHE A 28 5.99 -0.66 -3.11
CA PHE A 28 7.06 -1.02 -4.05
C PHE A 28 6.62 -0.59 -5.44
N ASP A 29 7.47 0.19 -6.12
CA ASP A 29 7.23 0.73 -7.45
C ASP A 29 8.08 -0.07 -8.44
N TYR A 30 7.41 -0.74 -9.38
CA TYR A 30 8.04 -1.68 -10.30
C TYR A 30 9.04 -1.01 -11.25
N GLU A 31 8.69 0.15 -11.80
CA GLU A 31 9.56 0.89 -12.72
C GLU A 31 10.82 1.38 -12.00
N LYS A 32 10.67 1.86 -10.76
CA LYS A 32 11.82 2.24 -9.94
C LYS A 32 12.74 1.06 -9.67
N ILE A 33 12.18 -0.12 -9.37
CA ILE A 33 12.97 -1.34 -9.13
C ILE A 33 13.80 -1.71 -10.36
N LEU A 34 13.19 -1.76 -11.55
CA LEU A 34 13.91 -2.08 -12.78
C LEU A 34 14.99 -1.05 -13.09
N THR A 35 14.69 0.24 -12.88
CA THR A 35 15.65 1.34 -13.11
C THR A 35 16.83 1.28 -12.15
N GLU A 36 16.59 1.07 -10.86
CA GLU A 36 17.66 1.00 -9.84
C GLU A 36 18.49 -0.29 -9.98
N LEU A 37 17.87 -1.39 -10.39
CA LEU A 37 18.58 -2.62 -10.68
C LEU A 37 19.27 -2.61 -12.03
N ASP A 38 18.98 -1.65 -12.91
CA ASP A 38 19.51 -1.57 -14.29
C ASP A 38 19.31 -2.90 -15.02
N MET A 39 18.04 -3.32 -15.12
CA MET A 39 17.62 -4.59 -15.69
C MET A 39 16.33 -4.44 -16.51
N THR A 40 16.19 -5.27 -17.54
CA THR A 40 14.90 -5.44 -18.22
C THR A 40 13.96 -6.32 -17.40
N TRP A 41 12.67 -6.33 -17.76
CA TRP A 41 11.70 -7.22 -17.14
C TRP A 41 12.09 -8.70 -17.24
N GLU A 42 12.57 -9.14 -18.40
CA GLU A 42 13.03 -10.51 -18.64
C GLU A 42 14.17 -10.90 -17.70
N GLN A 43 15.15 -10.01 -17.55
CA GLN A 43 16.29 -10.22 -16.64
C GLN A 43 15.82 -10.27 -15.19
N PHE A 44 14.87 -9.41 -14.83
CA PHE A 44 14.29 -9.41 -13.50
C PHE A 44 13.57 -10.73 -13.18
N ILE A 45 12.78 -11.27 -14.11
CA ILE A 45 12.14 -12.59 -13.95
C ILE A 45 13.21 -13.67 -13.74
N ASP A 46 14.28 -13.67 -14.53
CA ASP A 46 15.37 -14.63 -14.41
C ASP A 46 16.06 -14.56 -13.05
N VAL A 47 16.29 -13.36 -12.53
CA VAL A 47 16.79 -13.16 -11.17
C VAL A 47 15.83 -13.77 -10.16
N CYS A 48 14.51 -13.54 -10.29
CA CYS A 48 13.51 -14.07 -9.35
C CYS A 48 13.44 -15.60 -9.38
N ILE A 49 13.53 -16.22 -10.55
CA ILE A 49 13.62 -17.67 -10.69
C ILE A 49 14.87 -18.21 -9.99
N LEU A 50 16.03 -17.58 -10.21
CA LEU A 50 17.28 -17.97 -9.54
C LEU A 50 17.26 -17.77 -8.03
N CYS A 51 16.52 -16.78 -7.52
CA CYS A 51 16.31 -16.57 -6.09
C CYS A 51 15.43 -17.65 -5.44
N GLY A 52 14.70 -18.41 -6.25
CA GLY A 52 13.65 -19.31 -5.83
C GLY A 52 12.27 -18.71 -6.08
N CYS A 53 11.46 -19.41 -6.87
CA CYS A 53 10.05 -19.13 -7.08
C CYS A 53 9.22 -20.39 -6.78
N ASP A 54 7.90 -20.24 -6.72
CA ASP A 54 7.01 -21.36 -6.37
C ASP A 54 6.76 -22.32 -7.55
N TYR A 55 7.26 -22.00 -8.75
CA TYR A 55 6.95 -22.72 -9.99
C TYR A 55 8.03 -23.71 -10.45
N CYS A 56 9.25 -23.59 -9.92
CA CYS A 56 10.36 -24.49 -10.22
C CYS A 56 11.42 -24.43 -9.11
N ASP A 57 12.33 -25.41 -9.09
CA ASP A 57 13.49 -25.39 -8.21
C ASP A 57 14.43 -24.21 -8.50
N SER A 58 15.46 -24.05 -7.67
CA SER A 58 16.52 -23.06 -7.86
C SER A 58 17.91 -23.70 -7.77
N ILE A 59 18.92 -22.98 -8.24
CA ILE A 59 20.30 -23.46 -8.21
C ILE A 59 20.86 -23.32 -6.80
N LYS A 60 21.21 -24.44 -6.18
CA LYS A 60 21.74 -24.46 -4.81
C LYS A 60 23.02 -23.60 -4.71
N GLY A 61 23.03 -22.67 -3.74
CA GLY A 61 24.17 -21.77 -3.53
C GLY A 61 24.16 -20.50 -4.39
N VAL A 62 23.12 -20.31 -5.21
CA VAL A 62 22.78 -19.04 -5.87
C VAL A 62 21.65 -18.38 -5.09
N GLY A 63 21.98 -17.33 -4.34
CA GLY A 63 21.00 -16.48 -3.65
C GLY A 63 20.85 -15.11 -4.32
N PRO A 64 20.07 -14.19 -3.74
CA PRO A 64 19.67 -12.95 -4.41
C PRO A 64 20.81 -12.08 -4.94
N VAL A 65 21.83 -11.83 -4.11
CA VAL A 65 22.99 -11.01 -4.50
C VAL A 65 23.74 -11.64 -5.68
N LYS A 66 23.88 -12.97 -5.67
CA LYS A 66 24.58 -13.69 -6.71
C LYS A 66 23.74 -13.81 -7.98
N ALA A 67 22.44 -14.06 -7.86
CA ALA A 67 21.50 -14.08 -8.97
C ALA A 67 21.55 -12.78 -9.76
N VAL A 68 21.47 -11.63 -9.08
CA VAL A 68 21.61 -10.31 -9.71
C VAL A 68 22.95 -10.18 -10.43
N SER A 69 24.07 -10.51 -9.76
CA SER A 69 25.40 -10.42 -10.37
C SER A 69 25.56 -11.32 -11.60
N LEU A 70 25.00 -12.53 -11.56
CA LEU A 70 25.10 -13.50 -12.65
C LEU A 70 24.26 -13.06 -13.84
N ILE A 71 23.04 -12.59 -13.62
CA ILE A 71 22.17 -12.12 -14.71
C ILE A 71 22.70 -10.82 -15.32
N LYS A 72 23.25 -9.89 -14.54
CA LYS A 72 23.93 -8.71 -15.13
C LYS A 72 25.10 -9.09 -16.03
N LYS A 73 25.82 -10.16 -15.68
CA LYS A 73 27.00 -10.61 -16.44
C LYS A 73 26.63 -11.43 -17.68
N HIS A 74 25.65 -12.32 -17.56
CA HIS A 74 25.33 -13.32 -18.58
C HIS A 74 24.04 -13.00 -19.36
N GLY A 75 23.26 -12.02 -18.92
CA GLY A 75 22.04 -11.57 -19.58
C GLY A 75 20.82 -12.42 -19.24
N ASN A 76 20.89 -13.75 -19.33
CA ASN A 76 19.77 -14.66 -19.07
C ASN A 76 20.22 -16.01 -18.50
N ILE A 77 19.27 -16.83 -18.04
CA ILE A 77 19.54 -18.17 -17.48
C ILE A 77 20.22 -19.08 -18.52
N GLU A 78 19.80 -19.06 -19.78
CA GLU A 78 20.37 -19.90 -20.84
C GLU A 78 21.87 -19.69 -21.00
N THR A 79 22.30 -18.43 -21.07
CA THR A 79 23.71 -18.04 -21.22
C THR A 79 24.46 -18.28 -19.92
N LEU A 80 23.82 -18.07 -18.76
CA LEU A 80 24.40 -18.39 -17.46
C LEU A 80 24.79 -19.87 -17.39
N LEU A 81 23.89 -20.78 -17.77
CA LEU A 81 24.12 -22.23 -17.70
C LEU A 81 25.31 -22.69 -18.55
N GLN A 82 25.61 -21.99 -19.66
CA GLN A 82 26.79 -22.29 -20.50
C GLN A 82 28.12 -21.94 -19.82
N HIS A 83 28.10 -21.01 -18.87
CA HIS A 83 29.29 -20.49 -18.19
C HIS A 83 29.34 -20.86 -16.70
N LEU A 84 28.35 -21.59 -16.21
CA LEU A 84 28.24 -21.97 -14.82
C LEU A 84 29.13 -23.18 -14.53
N ASP A 85 29.89 -23.08 -13.44
CA ASP A 85 30.61 -24.22 -12.88
C ASP A 85 29.60 -25.19 -12.22
N THR A 86 29.26 -26.26 -12.94
CA THR A 86 28.25 -27.25 -12.52
C THR A 86 28.71 -28.13 -11.36
N GLU A 87 30.01 -28.26 -11.11
CA GLU A 87 30.51 -29.00 -9.95
C GLU A 87 30.25 -28.22 -8.66
N LYS A 88 30.43 -26.89 -8.73
CA LYS A 88 30.18 -25.98 -7.60
C LYS A 88 28.71 -25.62 -7.43
N TYR A 89 27.98 -25.51 -8.55
CA TYR A 89 26.59 -25.10 -8.60
C TYR A 89 25.78 -26.17 -9.33
N PRO A 90 25.38 -27.26 -8.65
CA PRO A 90 24.58 -28.29 -9.26
C PRO A 90 23.23 -27.73 -9.69
N VAL A 91 22.93 -27.88 -10.97
CA VAL A 91 21.66 -27.47 -11.58
C VAL A 91 20.66 -28.61 -11.38
N PRO A 92 19.40 -28.32 -11.01
CA PRO A 92 18.37 -29.36 -10.91
C PRO A 92 18.20 -30.13 -12.23
N GLU A 93 17.94 -31.43 -12.14
CA GLU A 93 17.60 -32.26 -13.30
C GLU A 93 16.22 -31.82 -13.85
N ASP A 94 16.08 -31.77 -15.17
CA ASP A 94 14.86 -31.34 -15.86
C ASP A 94 14.28 -30.00 -15.37
N TRP A 95 15.16 -29.04 -15.04
CA TRP A 95 14.76 -27.75 -14.45
C TRP A 95 13.84 -26.92 -15.37
N PRO A 96 12.54 -26.74 -15.03
CA PRO A 96 11.56 -26.12 -15.92
C PRO A 96 11.51 -24.58 -15.78
N TYR A 97 12.68 -23.94 -15.81
CA TYR A 97 12.77 -22.49 -15.63
C TYR A 97 12.14 -21.71 -16.79
N LYS A 98 12.07 -22.30 -17.98
CA LYS A 98 11.48 -21.66 -19.16
C LYS A 98 9.96 -21.58 -19.03
N GLU A 99 9.36 -22.66 -18.56
CA GLU A 99 7.93 -22.76 -18.27
C GLU A 99 7.55 -21.79 -17.15
N ALA A 100 8.37 -21.71 -16.10
CA ALA A 100 8.19 -20.72 -15.03
C ALA A 100 8.30 -19.28 -15.56
N ARG A 101 9.28 -19.01 -16.44
CA ARG A 101 9.43 -17.69 -17.08
C ARG A 101 8.19 -17.35 -17.92
N GLU A 102 7.69 -18.28 -18.72
CA GLU A 102 6.50 -18.03 -19.53
C GLU A 102 5.25 -17.81 -18.70
N LEU A 103 5.10 -18.53 -17.58
CA LEU A 103 4.02 -18.28 -16.63
C LEU A 103 4.05 -16.84 -16.09
N PHE A 104 5.23 -16.29 -15.81
CA PHE A 104 5.36 -14.89 -15.39
C PHE A 104 5.06 -13.88 -16.49
N LYS A 105 5.43 -14.19 -17.75
CA LYS A 105 5.21 -13.28 -18.89
C LYS A 105 3.77 -13.30 -19.40
N HIS A 106 3.15 -14.47 -19.36
CA HIS A 106 1.82 -14.74 -19.90
C HIS A 106 0.96 -15.47 -18.86
N PRO A 107 0.69 -14.84 -17.70
CA PRO A 107 -0.18 -15.44 -16.70
C PRO A 107 -1.62 -15.52 -17.22
N ASP A 108 -2.34 -16.56 -16.82
CA ASP A 108 -3.77 -16.65 -17.04
C ASP A 108 -4.49 -15.66 -16.11
N VAL A 109 -4.96 -14.55 -16.67
CA VAL A 109 -5.60 -13.46 -15.94
C VAL A 109 -6.96 -13.12 -16.52
N VAL A 110 -7.88 -12.73 -15.64
CA VAL A 110 -9.22 -12.28 -16.05
C VAL A 110 -9.10 -10.95 -16.79
N ASN A 111 -9.79 -10.84 -17.93
CA ASN A 111 -9.89 -9.55 -18.62
C ASN A 111 -10.65 -8.55 -17.72
N THR A 112 -10.02 -7.39 -17.46
CA THR A 112 -10.57 -6.32 -16.63
C THR A 112 -11.26 -5.21 -17.44
N ASP A 113 -11.26 -5.30 -18.77
CA ASP A 113 -11.97 -4.38 -19.66
C ASP A 113 -13.47 -4.35 -19.33
N GLY A 114 -13.96 -3.19 -18.92
CA GLY A 114 -15.37 -3.01 -18.56
C GLY A 114 -15.77 -3.55 -17.18
N LEU A 115 -14.80 -3.98 -16.34
CA LEU A 115 -15.08 -4.39 -14.98
C LEU A 115 -15.47 -3.19 -14.10
N GLU A 116 -16.72 -3.15 -13.66
CA GLU A 116 -17.21 -2.10 -12.76
C GLU A 116 -17.27 -2.59 -11.31
N LEU A 117 -16.36 -2.09 -10.47
CA LEU A 117 -16.34 -2.41 -9.04
C LEU A 117 -17.34 -1.54 -8.27
N LYS A 118 -18.40 -2.15 -7.75
CA LYS A 118 -19.43 -1.49 -6.93
C LYS A 118 -19.41 -1.97 -5.50
N TRP A 119 -19.18 -1.05 -4.56
CA TRP A 119 -19.33 -1.32 -3.13
C TRP A 119 -20.76 -1.06 -2.68
N THR A 120 -21.56 -2.13 -2.54
CA THR A 120 -22.96 -2.09 -2.06
C THR A 120 -23.04 -2.04 -0.53
N ALA A 121 -24.22 -1.80 0.03
CA ALA A 121 -24.40 -1.80 1.48
C ALA A 121 -24.36 -3.26 1.99
N PRO A 122 -23.71 -3.53 3.14
CA PRO A 122 -23.69 -4.87 3.70
C PRO A 122 -25.09 -5.29 4.15
N ASP A 123 -25.44 -6.56 3.92
CA ASP A 123 -26.63 -7.18 4.48
C ASP A 123 -26.38 -7.53 5.96
N GLU A 124 -26.93 -6.72 6.87
CA GLU A 124 -26.66 -6.88 8.30
C GLU A 124 -27.26 -8.14 8.89
N GLU A 125 -28.51 -8.45 8.52
CA GLU A 125 -29.22 -9.60 9.07
C GLU A 125 -28.61 -10.90 8.53
N GLY A 126 -28.24 -10.94 7.25
CA GLY A 126 -27.49 -12.06 6.67
C GLY A 126 -26.13 -12.28 7.34
N ILE A 127 -25.38 -11.21 7.60
CA ILE A 127 -24.09 -11.29 8.29
C ILE A 127 -24.25 -11.77 9.73
N VAL A 128 -25.27 -11.32 10.46
CA VAL A 128 -25.55 -11.77 11.83
C VAL A 128 -25.98 -13.23 11.84
N ALA A 129 -26.88 -13.64 10.95
CA ALA A 129 -27.32 -15.03 10.85
C ALA A 129 -26.13 -15.98 10.61
N PHE A 130 -25.23 -15.64 9.70
CA PHE A 130 -24.04 -16.45 9.41
C PHE A 130 -23.02 -16.41 10.55
N LEU A 131 -22.58 -15.23 11.00
CA LEU A 131 -21.49 -15.14 11.97
C LEU A 131 -21.92 -15.52 13.38
N VAL A 132 -23.11 -15.12 13.83
CA VAL A 132 -23.60 -15.40 15.19
C VAL A 132 -24.31 -16.75 15.23
N GLY A 133 -25.23 -16.99 14.30
CA GLY A 133 -26.03 -18.21 14.27
C GLY A 133 -25.20 -19.45 13.95
N GLU A 134 -24.47 -19.44 12.82
CA GLU A 134 -23.71 -20.62 12.38
C GLU A 134 -22.29 -20.68 12.94
N LYS A 135 -21.59 -19.54 12.98
CA LYS A 135 -20.17 -19.49 13.37
C LYS A 135 -19.94 -19.12 14.84
N GLN A 136 -21.02 -18.90 15.61
CA GLN A 136 -21.00 -18.66 17.06
C GLN A 136 -20.12 -17.47 17.50
N PHE A 137 -19.98 -16.44 16.67
CA PHE A 137 -19.34 -15.19 17.07
C PHE A 137 -20.23 -14.40 18.02
N GLY A 138 -19.61 -13.61 18.91
CA GLY A 138 -20.36 -12.74 19.82
C GLY A 138 -21.15 -11.66 19.06
N GLU A 139 -22.47 -11.65 19.23
CA GLU A 139 -23.40 -10.77 18.51
C GLU A 139 -23.06 -9.29 18.69
N GLU A 140 -22.75 -8.87 19.91
CA GLU A 140 -22.42 -7.49 20.23
C GLU A 140 -21.20 -7.00 19.41
N ARG A 141 -20.17 -7.84 19.29
CA ARG A 141 -18.94 -7.54 18.53
C ARG A 141 -19.24 -7.39 17.04
N VAL A 142 -20.07 -8.28 16.50
CA VAL A 142 -20.46 -8.25 15.07
C VAL A 142 -21.26 -6.98 14.78
N ARG A 143 -22.30 -6.68 15.57
CA ARG A 143 -23.13 -5.49 15.39
C ARG A 143 -22.34 -4.18 15.56
N ASN A 144 -21.41 -4.13 16.52
CA ASN A 144 -20.55 -2.96 16.71
C ASN A 144 -19.59 -2.74 15.51
N THR A 145 -19.13 -3.81 14.87
CA THR A 145 -18.29 -3.72 13.67
C THR A 145 -19.09 -3.27 12.45
N LEU A 146 -20.32 -3.78 12.28
CA LEU A 146 -21.24 -3.35 11.22
C LEU A 146 -21.57 -1.85 11.32
N LYS A 147 -21.82 -1.33 12.52
CA LYS A 147 -21.99 0.11 12.78
C LYS A 147 -20.78 0.93 12.30
N LYS A 148 -19.56 0.48 12.62
CA LYS A 148 -18.31 1.15 12.17
C LYS A 148 -18.16 1.11 10.65
N LEU A 149 -18.49 -0.02 10.02
CA LEU A 149 -18.45 -0.18 8.56
C LEU A 149 -19.42 0.78 7.85
N LYS A 150 -20.66 0.89 8.33
CA LYS A 150 -21.64 1.86 7.82
C LYS A 150 -21.14 3.31 7.95
N ALA A 151 -20.58 3.67 9.11
CA ALA A 151 -20.05 5.00 9.35
C ALA A 151 -18.85 5.34 8.45
N ALA A 152 -18.02 4.35 8.08
CA ALA A 152 -16.90 4.55 7.17
C ALA A 152 -17.38 4.84 5.73
N LYS A 153 -18.43 4.16 5.26
CA LYS A 153 -18.97 4.33 3.90
C LYS A 153 -19.49 5.73 3.62
N GLY A 154 -20.13 6.37 4.61
CA GLY A 154 -20.71 7.71 4.48
C GLY A 154 -19.71 8.87 4.34
N LYS A 155 -18.41 8.64 4.55
CA LYS A 155 -17.36 9.66 4.43
C LYS A 155 -16.82 9.84 3.01
N SER A 156 -17.23 8.99 2.06
CA SER A 156 -16.54 8.81 0.78
C SER A 156 -16.94 9.76 -0.36
N SER A 157 -18.06 10.48 -0.28
CA SER A 157 -18.56 11.20 -1.47
C SER A 157 -17.87 12.54 -1.76
N GLN A 158 -17.16 13.13 -0.80
CA GLN A 158 -16.36 14.34 -1.03
C GLN A 158 -15.24 14.46 0.02
N ASN A 159 -14.09 13.85 -0.27
CA ASN A 159 -12.90 14.02 0.57
C ASN A 159 -12.36 15.44 0.39
N ARG A 160 -12.21 16.19 1.49
CA ARG A 160 -11.56 17.52 1.46
C ARG A 160 -10.08 17.35 1.15
N LEU A 161 -9.45 18.36 0.54
CA LEU A 161 -7.99 18.34 0.30
C LEU A 161 -7.20 18.12 1.60
N GLU A 162 -7.66 18.65 2.73
CA GLU A 162 -7.02 18.41 4.04
C GLU A 162 -7.12 16.95 4.49
N SER A 163 -8.05 16.15 3.95
CA SER A 163 -8.12 14.70 4.21
C SER A 163 -6.99 13.94 3.51
N PHE A 164 -6.44 14.46 2.42
CA PHE A 164 -5.29 13.86 1.71
C PHE A 164 -3.95 14.37 2.25
N PHE A 165 -3.84 15.67 2.54
CA PHE A 165 -2.57 16.32 2.87
C PHE A 165 -2.40 16.67 4.36
N GLY A 166 -3.42 16.42 5.18
CA GLY A 166 -3.47 16.89 6.56
C GLY A 166 -3.79 18.38 6.66
N ALA A 167 -3.84 18.90 7.89
CA ALA A 167 -4.05 20.33 8.13
C ALA A 167 -2.82 21.14 7.67
N VAL A 168 -3.05 22.20 6.90
CA VAL A 168 -1.98 23.13 6.48
C VAL A 168 -1.31 23.71 7.72
N THR A 169 -0.04 23.40 7.92
CA THR A 169 0.79 24.10 8.91
C THR A 169 1.20 25.44 8.30
N VAL A 170 0.45 26.51 8.64
CA VAL A 170 0.82 27.88 8.27
C VAL A 170 2.10 28.26 9.02
N LYS A 171 3.26 28.02 8.43
CA LYS A 171 4.50 28.70 8.84
C LYS A 171 4.40 30.14 8.32
N SER A 172 3.88 31.03 9.14
CA SER A 172 3.84 32.47 8.84
C SER A 172 5.26 33.00 8.67
N SER A 173 5.75 33.06 7.43
CA SER A 173 6.98 33.74 7.07
C SER A 173 6.73 35.24 6.93
N THR A 174 6.39 35.91 8.03
CA THR A 174 6.37 37.37 8.10
C THR A 174 7.34 37.83 9.16
N THR A 175 8.58 38.00 8.71
CA THR A 175 9.52 38.99 9.25
C THR A 175 8.77 40.33 9.33
N GLY A 176 8.48 40.78 10.53
CA GLY A 176 7.74 42.02 10.75
C GLY A 176 7.35 42.20 12.21
N LYS A 177 8.34 42.42 13.08
CA LYS A 177 8.11 43.00 14.42
C LYS A 177 7.37 44.33 14.25
N ARG A 178 6.04 44.34 14.41
CA ARG A 178 5.34 45.56 14.83
C ARG A 178 5.53 45.69 16.33
N LYS A 179 6.25 46.74 16.73
CA LYS A 179 6.45 47.16 18.12
C LYS A 179 5.09 47.21 18.84
N GLU A 180 4.98 46.43 19.91
CA GLU A 180 3.95 46.55 20.92
C GLU A 180 4.24 47.82 21.72
N GLN A 181 3.30 48.78 21.76
CA GLN A 181 3.34 49.91 22.69
C GLN A 181 2.76 49.45 24.02
N GLU A 182 3.59 49.46 25.06
CA GLU A 182 3.17 49.31 26.45
C GLU A 182 2.21 50.43 26.87
N LYS A 183 1.14 50.08 27.58
CA LYS A 183 0.54 50.96 28.60
C LYS A 183 -0.30 50.17 29.62
N GLY A 184 0.17 50.16 30.87
CA GLY A 184 -0.63 50.55 32.04
C GLY A 184 -1.36 49.47 32.84
N LYS A 185 -0.84 49.20 34.04
CA LYS A 185 -1.51 48.55 35.19
C LYS A 185 -2.85 49.22 35.55
N GLY A 186 -3.85 48.42 35.96
CA GLY A 186 -5.02 48.92 36.70
C GLY A 186 -5.97 47.81 37.18
N LYS A 187 -6.11 47.67 38.50
CA LYS A 187 -7.01 46.78 39.26
C LYS A 187 -8.50 47.02 38.95
N GLY A 188 -9.33 45.98 39.18
CA GLY A 188 -10.65 46.16 39.81
C GLY A 188 -11.85 45.52 39.12
N GLY A 189 -12.33 44.41 39.70
CA GLY A 189 -13.71 44.20 40.16
C GLY A 189 -14.92 44.42 39.24
N ASN A 190 -15.76 43.38 39.21
CA ASN A 190 -17.23 43.37 39.12
C ASN A 190 -17.94 43.85 37.84
N GLY A 191 -18.98 43.09 37.46
CA GLY A 191 -20.21 43.72 36.94
C GLY A 191 -20.90 42.97 35.82
N LEU A 192 -21.98 42.26 36.19
CA LEU A 192 -23.02 41.73 35.30
C LEU A 192 -23.66 42.79 34.38
N GLY A 193 -24.30 42.31 33.29
CA GLY A 193 -25.46 42.98 32.66
C GLY A 193 -25.33 43.15 31.14
N LYS A 194 -25.74 42.19 30.29
CA LYS A 194 -27.11 41.90 29.79
C LYS A 194 -27.72 43.02 28.91
N LYS A 195 -28.23 42.58 27.73
CA LYS A 195 -29.20 43.23 26.79
C LYS A 195 -28.63 44.32 25.85
N SER A 196 -29.14 44.55 24.63
CA SER A 196 -30.08 43.88 23.72
C SER A 196 -30.20 44.69 22.41
N LYS A 197 -30.51 44.01 21.29
CA LYS A 197 -31.41 44.41 20.18
C LYS A 197 -31.21 45.72 19.37
N GLY A 198 -31.37 45.58 18.05
CA GLY A 198 -31.91 46.60 17.13
C GLY A 198 -31.01 46.81 15.90
N VAL A 199 -31.19 46.16 14.75
CA VAL A 199 -32.24 46.32 13.69
C VAL A 199 -32.01 47.50 12.74
N MET A 200 -31.92 47.16 11.43
CA MET A 200 -32.12 47.99 10.21
C MET A 200 -31.05 49.06 9.94
N LYS A 201 -30.58 49.40 8.72
CA LYS A 201 -31.03 49.50 7.31
C LYS A 201 -29.71 49.70 6.51
N ARG A 202 -29.54 49.64 5.18
CA ARG A 202 -30.35 49.59 3.95
C ARG A 202 -29.35 49.40 2.79
N LYS A 203 -29.87 48.82 1.70
CA LYS A 203 -29.39 48.85 0.30
C LYS A 203 -28.12 48.08 0.00
#